data_AF-A0A559M1Y5-F1
#
_entry.id   AF-A0A559M1Y5-F1
#
_cell.length_a   1.000
_cell.length_b   1.000
_cell.length_c   1.000
_cell.angle_alpha   90.00
_cell.angle_beta   90.00
_cell.angle_gamma   90.00
#
_symmetry.space_group_name_H-M   'P 1'
#
loop_
_entity.id
_entity.type
_entity.pdbx_description
1 polymer ?
#
loop_
_entity_poly.entity_id
_entity_poly.type
_entity_poly.pdbx_seq_one_letter_code
_entity_poly.pdbx_strand_id
1 'polypeptide(L)'
;MPPPIPTTAPLKPFYKNPILGPMVLGEAPLFRCSSANNTNTLHWVDPLKTPSELHILHLNPDSSLPAGDAKTLILEDSVSVMCFRKGRTGSYICAYYQGIAFLDEETGKLDVVREIISESERGGMRLNDVENQGDGYIGAVDAKGRFWVAEIDKKV
;
A
#
# COMPACT_ATOMS: atom_id res chain seq x y z
N MET A 1 -4.07 28.07 27.24
CA MET A 1 -3.83 27.35 25.98
C MET A 1 -2.33 27.12 25.86
N PRO A 2 -1.86 25.90 25.57
CA PRO A 2 -0.46 25.71 25.21
C PRO A 2 -0.16 26.52 23.93
N PRO A 3 1.06 27.06 23.79
CA PRO A 3 1.44 27.79 22.60
C PRO A 3 1.38 26.88 21.36
N PRO A 4 1.08 27.43 20.17
CA PRO A 4 1.14 26.66 18.94
C PRO A 4 2.55 26.08 18.77
N ILE A 5 2.63 24.78 18.49
CA ILE A 5 3.89 24.12 18.17
C ILE A 5 4.40 24.73 16.86
N PRO A 6 5.61 25.31 16.82
CA PRO A 6 6.18 25.82 15.58
C PRO A 6 6.34 24.68 14.58
N THR A 7 5.61 24.72 13.47
CA THR A 7 5.77 23.78 12.36
C THR A 7 7.01 24.16 11.55
N THR A 8 8.18 23.66 11.97
CA THR A 8 9.45 23.82 11.23
C THR A 8 9.80 22.57 10.42
N ALA A 9 8.86 22.03 9.64
CA ALA A 9 9.22 21.02 8.65
C ALA A 9 9.76 21.73 7.39
N PRO A 10 11.01 21.45 6.94
CA PRO A 10 11.52 22.03 5.71
C PRO A 10 10.75 21.53 4.48
N LEU A 11 10.69 22.41 3.47
CA LEU A 11 9.98 22.36 2.17
C LEU A 11 10.46 21.26 1.19
N LYS A 12 11.08 20.16 1.65
CA LYS A 12 11.62 19.07 0.82
C LYS A 12 10.91 17.75 1.15
N PRO A 13 10.47 16.97 0.13
CA PRO A 13 9.86 15.66 0.37
C PRO A 13 10.80 14.73 1.13
N PHE A 14 10.24 13.98 2.08
CA PHE A 14 10.95 12.96 2.88
C PHE A 14 11.70 11.97 1.98
N TYR A 15 11.05 11.53 0.91
CA TYR A 15 11.61 10.62 -0.08
C TYR A 15 10.98 10.92 -1.45
N LYS A 16 11.76 10.72 -2.51
CA LYS A 16 11.29 10.73 -3.90
C LYS A 16 11.79 9.46 -4.56
N ASN A 17 10.90 8.65 -5.11
CA ASN A 17 11.29 7.43 -5.81
C ASN A 17 11.98 7.78 -7.15
N PRO A 18 13.26 7.43 -7.37
CA PRO A 18 13.98 7.82 -8.58
C PRO A 18 13.87 6.80 -9.73
N ILE A 19 13.39 5.57 -9.49
CA ILE A 19 13.73 4.44 -10.38
C ILE A 19 12.79 4.30 -11.60
N LEU A 20 11.47 4.40 -11.42
CA LEU A 20 10.51 4.08 -12.48
C LEU A 20 9.63 5.28 -12.90
N GLY A 21 10.10 6.51 -12.67
CA GLY A 21 9.35 7.72 -13.00
C GLY A 21 8.34 8.13 -11.91
N PRO A 22 7.51 9.15 -12.18
CA PRO A 22 6.58 9.67 -11.18
C PRO A 22 5.55 8.62 -10.79
N MET A 23 5.16 8.62 -9.51
CA MET A 23 4.01 7.84 -9.06
C MET A 23 2.73 8.46 -9.61
N VAL A 24 1.77 7.63 -9.99
CA VAL A 24 0.41 8.06 -10.37
C VAL A 24 -0.41 8.26 -9.10
N LEU A 25 -0.43 7.27 -8.21
CA LEU A 25 -1.13 7.32 -6.93
C LEU A 25 -0.41 6.46 -5.89
N GLY A 26 0.38 7.06 -4.98
CA GLY A 26 0.99 6.31 -3.88
C GLY A 26 -0.01 6.07 -2.75
N GLU A 27 -0.34 4.80 -2.47
CA GLU A 27 -1.36 4.40 -1.47
C GLU A 27 -0.94 3.20 -0.60
N ALA A 28 -1.80 2.88 0.39
CA ALA A 28 -1.63 1.84 1.41
C ALA A 28 -0.24 1.83 2.09
N PRO A 29 0.17 2.93 2.74
CA PRO A 29 1.42 2.97 3.47
C PRO A 29 1.40 1.99 4.65
N LEU A 30 2.34 1.04 4.65
CA LEU A 30 2.56 0.11 5.75
C LEU A 30 3.97 0.27 6.30
N PHE A 31 4.08 0.47 7.61
CA PHE A 31 5.37 0.49 8.29
C PHE A 31 5.58 -0.82 9.06
N ARG A 32 6.77 -1.41 8.89
CA ARG A 32 7.22 -2.56 9.66
C ARG A 32 8.56 -2.23 10.31
N CYS A 33 8.56 -2.24 11.63
CA CYS A 33 9.76 -2.32 12.45
C CYS A 33 9.93 -3.77 12.89
N SER A 34 11.13 -4.31 12.72
CA SER A 34 11.47 -5.65 13.19
C SER A 34 12.71 -5.58 14.08
N SER A 35 12.49 -5.79 15.37
CA SER A 35 13.56 -5.83 16.37
C SER A 35 14.47 -7.05 16.22
N ALA A 36 13.97 -8.15 15.63
CA ALA A 36 14.73 -9.39 15.45
C ALA A 36 15.89 -9.27 14.44
N ASN A 37 15.77 -8.37 13.46
CA ASN A 37 16.77 -8.14 12.42
C ASN A 37 17.17 -6.65 12.31
N ASN A 38 16.71 -5.81 13.24
CA ASN A 38 16.94 -4.37 13.28
C ASN A 38 16.62 -3.66 11.94
N THR A 39 15.51 -4.03 11.30
CA THR A 39 15.08 -3.42 10.04
C THR A 39 13.79 -2.62 10.19
N ASN A 40 13.82 -1.39 9.69
CA ASN A 40 12.66 -0.53 9.52
C ASN A 40 12.36 -0.43 8.03
N THR A 41 11.11 -0.71 7.65
CA THR A 41 10.68 -0.66 6.25
C THR A 41 9.35 0.06 6.11
N LEU A 42 9.26 0.94 5.12
CA LEU A 42 8.03 1.57 4.67
C LEU A 42 7.64 0.97 3.32
N HIS A 43 6.40 0.50 3.22
CA HIS A 43 5.86 -0.17 2.05
C HIS A 43 4.68 0.64 1.54
N TRP A 44 4.50 0.72 0.22
CA TRP A 44 3.33 1.35 -0.39
C TRP A 44 3.17 0.85 -1.83
N VAL A 45 1.98 1.02 -2.39
CA VAL A 45 1.65 0.60 -3.76
C VAL A 45 1.35 1.79 -4.65
N ASP A 46 1.48 1.60 -5.96
CA ASP A 46 0.97 2.50 -6.99
C ASP A 46 -0.05 1.75 -7.87
N PRO A 47 -1.33 1.66 -7.44
CA PRO A 47 -2.37 0.88 -8.12
C PRO A 47 -2.74 1.41 -9.50
N LEU A 48 -2.52 2.70 -9.78
CA LEU A 48 -2.96 3.34 -11.02
C LEU A 48 -1.85 3.42 -12.08
N LYS A 49 -0.62 3.10 -11.70
CA LYS A 49 0.48 2.97 -12.65
C LYS A 49 0.29 1.72 -13.52
N THR A 50 0.79 1.79 -14.75
CA THR A 50 0.76 0.67 -15.71
C THR A 50 2.20 0.36 -16.16
N PRO A 51 2.78 -0.78 -15.73
CA PRO A 51 2.23 -1.75 -14.79
C PRO A 51 2.20 -1.21 -13.35
N SER A 52 1.35 -1.78 -12.49
CA SER A 52 1.23 -1.39 -11.07
C SER A 52 2.45 -1.84 -10.26
N GLU A 53 2.77 -1.10 -9.21
CA GLU A 53 4.03 -1.27 -8.48
C GLU A 53 3.81 -1.43 -6.97
N LEU A 54 4.68 -2.23 -6.32
CA LEU A 54 4.91 -2.23 -4.87
C LEU A 54 6.29 -1.65 -4.61
N HIS A 55 6.39 -0.75 -3.65
CA HIS A 55 7.62 -0.13 -3.22
C HIS A 55 7.94 -0.49 -1.79
N ILE A 56 9.21 -0.78 -1.52
CA ILE A 56 9.72 -1.15 -0.19
C ILE A 56 10.96 -0.32 0.08
N LEU A 57 10.83 0.68 0.94
CA LEU A 57 11.91 1.55 1.37
C LEU A 57 12.47 1.10 2.70
N HIS A 58 13.76 0.78 2.71
CA HIS A 58 14.49 0.56 3.96
C HIS A 58 14.82 1.91 4.60
N LEU A 59 14.59 1.99 5.91
CA LEU A 59 14.88 3.15 6.73
C LEU A 59 15.99 2.81 7.71
N ASN A 60 16.90 3.77 7.93
CA ASN A 60 17.88 3.66 9.00
C ASN A 60 17.16 3.64 10.35
N PRO A 61 17.39 2.65 11.22
CA PRO A 61 16.66 2.52 12.47
C PRO A 61 16.88 3.71 13.42
N ASP A 62 18.07 4.30 13.40
CA ASP A 62 18.44 5.39 14.31
C ASP A 62 17.93 6.77 13.86
N SER A 63 17.86 7.02 12.54
CA SER A 63 17.48 8.34 11.99
C SER A 63 16.10 8.36 11.36
N SER A 64 15.48 7.19 11.11
CA SER A 64 14.26 7.03 10.32
C SER A 64 14.34 7.61 8.90
N LEU A 65 15.54 7.95 8.43
CA LEU A 65 15.78 8.43 7.08
C LEU A 65 15.95 7.26 6.10
N PRO A 66 15.61 7.45 4.82
CA PRO A 66 15.89 6.47 3.76
C PRO A 66 17.33 5.95 3.82
N ALA A 67 17.50 4.63 3.84
CA ALA A 67 18.81 3.98 3.79
C ALA A 67 19.36 3.82 2.35
N GLY A 68 18.55 4.19 1.36
CA GLY A 68 18.83 4.12 -0.06
C GLY A 68 17.54 4.26 -0.86
N ASP A 69 17.56 3.79 -2.09
CA ASP A 69 16.36 3.75 -2.93
C ASP A 69 15.43 2.61 -2.51
N ALA A 70 14.13 2.80 -2.75
CA ALA A 70 13.12 1.78 -2.54
C ALA A 70 13.31 0.64 -3.54
N LYS A 71 13.27 -0.60 -3.05
CA LYS A 71 13.03 -1.77 -3.91
C LYS A 71 11.66 -1.58 -4.55
N THR A 72 11.59 -1.66 -5.87
CA THR A 72 10.32 -1.57 -6.61
C THR A 72 10.05 -2.89 -7.30
N LEU A 73 8.84 -3.42 -7.13
CA LEU A 73 8.34 -4.65 -7.72
C LEU A 73 7.19 -4.32 -8.66
N ILE A 74 7.25 -4.86 -9.87
CA ILE A 74 6.11 -4.87 -10.78
C ILE A 74 5.14 -5.94 -10.28
N LEU A 75 3.89 -5.54 -10.08
CA LEU A 75 2.83 -6.42 -9.61
C LEU A 75 2.14 -7.11 -10.78
N GLU A 76 1.64 -8.33 -10.52
CA GLU A 76 0.85 -9.10 -11.48
C GLU A 76 -0.49 -8.43 -11.83
N ASP A 77 -1.09 -7.76 -10.85
CA ASP A 77 -2.27 -6.92 -11.03
C ASP A 77 -2.25 -5.75 -10.03
N SER A 78 -3.15 -4.79 -10.23
CA SER A 78 -3.30 -3.62 -9.37
C SER A 78 -3.70 -4.04 -7.95
N VAL A 79 -2.95 -3.53 -6.97
CA VAL A 79 -3.25 -3.67 -5.53
C VAL A 79 -3.44 -2.29 -4.96
N SER A 80 -4.60 -2.06 -4.34
CA SER A 80 -5.01 -0.77 -3.79
C SER A 80 -4.89 -0.69 -2.27
N VAL A 81 -5.08 -1.82 -1.60
CA VAL A 81 -4.99 -1.95 -0.14
C VAL A 81 -4.24 -3.22 0.21
N MET A 82 -3.34 -3.14 1.19
CA MET A 82 -2.63 -4.31 1.71
C MET A 82 -2.39 -4.19 3.21
N CYS A 83 -2.17 -5.34 3.87
CA CYS A 83 -1.71 -5.44 5.24
C CYS A 83 -0.75 -6.62 5.38
N PHE A 84 0.21 -6.56 6.33
CA PHE A 84 1.09 -7.70 6.59
C PHE A 84 0.29 -8.93 7.01
N ARG A 85 0.58 -10.07 6.39
CA ARG A 85 -0.09 -11.32 6.72
C ARG A 85 0.38 -11.82 8.08
N LYS A 86 -0.56 -11.92 9.02
CA LYS A 86 -0.28 -12.44 10.36
C LYS A 86 0.37 -13.82 10.29
N GLY A 87 1.53 -13.96 10.92
CA GLY A 87 2.27 -15.23 11.02
C GLY A 87 2.99 -15.65 9.74
N ARG A 88 3.04 -14.82 8.69
CA ARG A 88 3.78 -15.13 7.45
C ARG A 88 4.60 -13.93 6.99
N THR A 89 5.90 -13.98 7.27
CA THR A 89 6.87 -12.98 6.80
C THR A 89 6.96 -12.99 5.27
N GLY A 90 7.19 -11.82 4.67
CA GLY A 90 7.32 -11.68 3.22
C GLY A 90 6.00 -11.85 2.46
N SER A 91 4.86 -11.72 3.14
CA SER A 91 3.55 -11.87 2.55
C SER A 91 2.57 -10.85 3.08
N TYR A 92 1.69 -10.37 2.21
CA TYR A 92 0.57 -9.50 2.55
C TYR A 92 -0.75 -10.22 2.30
N ILE A 93 -1.79 -9.80 3.01
CA ILE A 93 -3.17 -9.92 2.51
C ILE A 93 -3.49 -8.61 1.79
N CYS A 94 -4.11 -8.67 0.63
CA CYS A 94 -4.39 -7.48 -0.16
C CYS A 94 -5.73 -7.55 -0.91
N ALA A 95 -6.27 -6.37 -1.21
CA ALA A 95 -7.27 -6.19 -2.23
C ALA A 95 -6.56 -5.96 -3.56
N TYR A 96 -6.64 -6.94 -4.46
CA TYR A 96 -6.25 -6.74 -5.85
C TYR A 96 -7.48 -6.33 -6.65
N TYR A 97 -7.29 -5.93 -7.92
CA TYR A 97 -8.33 -5.34 -8.76
C TYR A 97 -9.71 -6.01 -8.64
N GLN A 98 -9.78 -7.35 -8.63
CA GLN A 98 -11.02 -8.11 -8.64
C GLN A 98 -11.39 -8.80 -7.32
N GLY A 99 -10.52 -8.78 -6.31
CA GLY A 99 -10.73 -9.65 -5.16
C GLY A 99 -9.70 -9.53 -4.05
N ILE A 100 -9.64 -10.58 -3.24
CA ILE A 100 -8.68 -10.75 -2.16
C ILE A 100 -7.61 -11.74 -2.60
N ALA A 101 -6.35 -11.38 -2.38
CA ALA A 101 -5.20 -12.25 -2.65
C ALA A 101 -4.18 -12.18 -1.52
N PHE A 102 -3.25 -13.14 -1.51
CA PHE A 102 -1.98 -12.98 -0.84
C PHE A 102 -0.93 -12.48 -1.84
N LEU A 103 -0.25 -11.40 -1.48
CA LEU A 103 0.85 -10.85 -2.28
C LEU A 103 2.18 -11.32 -1.70
N ASP A 104 3.07 -11.77 -2.58
CA ASP A 104 4.44 -12.16 -2.25
C ASP A 104 5.41 -10.95 -2.33
N GLU A 105 6.08 -10.64 -1.22
CA GLU A 105 6.98 -9.48 -1.06
C GLU A 105 8.29 -9.60 -1.86
N GLU A 106 8.63 -10.80 -2.31
CA GLU A 106 9.85 -11.02 -3.09
C GLU A 106 9.60 -10.83 -4.58
N THR A 107 8.49 -11.38 -5.07
CA THR A 107 8.21 -11.57 -6.50
C THR A 107 7.11 -10.69 -7.06
N GLY A 108 6.23 -10.12 -6.22
CA GLY A 108 5.08 -9.34 -6.68
C GLY A 108 3.89 -10.18 -7.18
N LYS A 109 3.94 -11.51 -7.02
CA LYS A 109 2.88 -12.44 -7.46
C LYS A 109 1.68 -12.47 -6.52
N LEU A 110 0.51 -12.74 -7.10
CA LEU A 110 -0.75 -12.85 -6.38
C LEU A 110 -1.20 -14.31 -6.27
N ASP A 111 -1.47 -14.77 -5.05
CA ASP A 111 -2.18 -16.02 -4.77
C ASP A 111 -3.63 -15.69 -4.41
N VAL A 112 -4.52 -15.83 -5.39
CA VAL A 112 -5.93 -15.40 -5.28
C VAL A 112 -6.66 -16.23 -4.23
N VAL A 113 -7.18 -15.56 -3.20
CA VAL A 113 -7.95 -16.18 -2.11
C VAL A 113 -9.43 -16.21 -2.47
N ARG A 114 -9.93 -15.11 -3.05
CA ARG A 114 -11.33 -14.96 -3.41
C ARG A 114 -11.51 -13.89 -4.47
N GLU A 115 -12.17 -14.25 -5.56
CA GLU A 115 -12.72 -13.30 -6.52
C GLU A 115 -14.03 -12.73 -5.99
N ILE A 116 -14.22 -11.41 -6.17
CA ILE A 116 -15.42 -10.67 -5.76
C ILE A 116 -16.07 -10.02 -6.98
N ILE A 117 -15.26 -9.33 -7.80
CA ILE A 117 -15.67 -8.73 -9.07
C ILE A 117 -15.42 -9.75 -10.17
N SER A 118 -16.44 -10.07 -10.96
CA SER A 118 -16.29 -11.01 -12.07
C SER A 118 -15.44 -10.44 -13.20
N GLU A 119 -14.89 -11.29 -14.06
CA GLU A 119 -14.15 -10.84 -15.24
C GLU A 119 -15.00 -9.97 -16.17
N SER A 120 -16.30 -10.25 -16.29
CA SER A 120 -17.22 -9.44 -17.10
C SER A 120 -17.45 -8.02 -16.54
N GLU A 121 -17.18 -7.81 -15.26
CA GLU A 121 -17.33 -6.53 -14.58
C GLU A 121 -15.99 -5.78 -14.48
N ARG A 122 -14.89 -6.43 -14.88
CA ARG A 122 -13.56 -5.83 -14.91
C ARG A 122 -13.56 -4.63 -15.86
N GLY A 123 -13.01 -3.52 -15.40
CA GLY A 123 -12.99 -2.25 -16.13
C GLY A 123 -14.14 -1.31 -15.77
N GLY A 124 -15.31 -1.83 -15.38
CA GLY A 124 -16.44 -1.04 -14.85
C GLY A 124 -16.39 -0.86 -13.33
N MET A 125 -15.88 -1.87 -12.62
CA MET A 125 -15.68 -1.84 -11.17
C MET A 125 -14.21 -2.11 -10.81
N ARG A 126 -13.82 -1.75 -9.59
CA ARG A 126 -12.56 -2.19 -8.97
C ARG A 126 -12.71 -2.28 -7.45
N LEU A 127 -11.92 -3.14 -6.82
CA LEU A 127 -11.70 -3.04 -5.37
C LEU A 127 -10.70 -1.92 -5.07
N ASN A 128 -11.05 -1.04 -4.14
CA ASN A 128 -10.18 0.05 -3.70
C ASN A 128 -10.35 0.38 -2.21
N ASP A 129 -9.43 1.21 -1.70
CA ASP A 129 -9.70 2.08 -0.56
C ASP A 129 -10.70 3.17 -1.01
N VAL A 130 -11.70 3.52 -0.21
CA VAL A 130 -12.84 4.33 -0.67
C VAL A 130 -12.41 5.73 -1.16
N GLU A 131 -12.93 6.18 -2.31
CA GLU A 131 -13.02 7.61 -2.61
C GLU A 131 -14.36 8.16 -2.10
N ASN A 132 -14.29 9.30 -1.42
CA ASN A 132 -15.28 9.82 -0.50
C ASN A 132 -16.51 10.43 -1.22
N GLN A 133 -17.72 9.96 -0.88
CA GLN A 133 -18.93 10.81 -0.88
C GLN A 133 -19.71 10.60 0.42
N GLY A 134 -19.13 11.00 1.54
CA GLY A 134 -19.82 11.18 2.82
C GLY A 134 -19.37 10.21 3.90
N ASP A 135 -18.63 10.74 4.88
CA ASP A 135 -18.41 10.22 6.22
C ASP A 135 -18.01 8.74 6.38
N GLY A 136 -16.79 8.40 5.98
CA GLY A 136 -16.14 7.18 6.49
C GLY A 136 -14.79 6.87 5.84
N TYR A 137 -13.71 6.93 6.61
CA TYR A 137 -12.43 6.36 6.22
C TYR A 137 -12.53 4.83 6.25
N ILE A 138 -12.11 4.13 5.20
CA ILE A 138 -11.80 2.71 5.30
C ILE A 138 -10.35 2.59 5.76
N GLY A 139 -10.15 2.25 7.02
CA GLY A 139 -8.88 1.67 7.44
C GLY A 139 -8.82 0.25 6.91
N ALA A 140 -7.76 -0.09 6.18
CA ALA A 140 -7.51 -1.46 5.71
C ALA A 140 -7.77 -2.52 6.79
N VAL A 141 -7.48 -2.19 8.06
CA VAL A 141 -7.73 -3.05 9.21
C VAL A 141 -8.36 -2.24 10.35
N ASP A 142 -9.48 -2.71 10.89
CA ASP A 142 -10.12 -2.06 12.04
C ASP A 142 -9.52 -2.46 13.40
N ALA A 143 -10.00 -1.86 14.49
CA ALA A 143 -9.52 -2.15 15.84
C ALA A 143 -9.76 -3.61 16.30
N LYS A 144 -10.58 -4.40 15.58
CA LYS A 144 -10.78 -5.84 15.83
C LYS A 144 -9.88 -6.70 14.95
N GLY A 145 -9.01 -6.11 14.14
CA GLY A 145 -8.14 -6.84 13.22
C GLY A 145 -8.85 -7.36 11.98
N ARG A 146 -10.05 -6.85 11.65
CA ARG A 146 -10.78 -7.26 10.44
C ARG A 146 -10.27 -6.46 9.26
N PHE A 147 -10.01 -7.14 8.14
CA PHE A 147 -9.58 -6.51 6.89
C PHE A 147 -10.81 -5.98 6.14
N TRP A 148 -10.85 -4.69 5.87
CA TRP A 148 -11.95 -4.02 5.18
C TRP A 148 -11.54 -3.63 3.76
N VAL A 149 -12.45 -3.87 2.82
CA VAL A 149 -12.32 -3.52 1.41
C VAL A 149 -13.66 -2.98 0.92
N ALA A 150 -13.63 -2.16 -0.12
CA ALA A 150 -14.83 -1.69 -0.79
C ALA A 150 -14.73 -1.87 -2.30
N GLU A 151 -15.88 -2.08 -2.92
CA GLU A 151 -16.06 -1.97 -4.37
C GLU A 151 -16.30 -0.51 -4.74
N ILE A 152 -15.71 -0.07 -5.84
CA ILE A 152 -15.93 1.26 -6.40
C ILE A 152 -16.26 1.15 -7.88
N ASP A 153 -17.32 1.82 -8.28
CA ASP A 153 -17.66 2.05 -9.68
C ASP A 153 -16.66 3.03 -10.31
N LYS A 154 -16.07 2.64 -11.43
CA LYS A 154 -15.30 3.59 -12.24
C LYS A 154 -16.28 4.53 -12.94
N LYS A 155 -16.08 5.85 -12.76
CA LYS A 155 -16.77 6.83 -13.61
C LYS A 155 -16.38 6.56 -15.07
N VAL A 156 -17.41 6.34 -15.88
CA VAL A 156 -17.32 6.18 -17.34
C VAL A 156 -16.98 7.52 -18.00
#